data_AF-A0A6F9A2G7-F1
#
_entry.id   AF-A0A6F9A2G7-F1
#
_cell.length_a   1.000
_cell.length_b   1.000
_cell.length_c   1.000
_cell.angle_alpha   90.00
_cell.angle_beta   90.00
_cell.angle_gamma   90.00
#
_symmetry.space_group_name_H-M   'P 1'
#
loop_
_entity.id
_entity.type
_entity.pdbx_description
1 polymer ?
#
loop_
_entity_poly.entity_id
_entity_poly.type
_entity_poly.pdbx_seq_one_letter_code
_entity_poly.pdbx_strand_id
1 'polypeptide(L)'
;MEKYYIWERNSERKRESYNQQGEGKENQMETDGEKEEGVARGSIGVPGVKTESEGEKEKNRERKERDSHRGRAENHLLLSYLLELLNHSEGVLQESYPPVLGSLYTQNTRVFSDLYTELRRYYRGSNVNIEEALNEFWARLLERLFKGANGRYLIGDDYLECVSKQSETLRPFGDTPRDLKLKVTRTFVAARSFVQGLVISGEVVRKVSQSDLRERKGRRGERNGEDRGGER
;
A
#
# COMPACT_ATOMS: atom_id res chain seq x y z
N MET A 1 -9.48 -37.17 -7.89
CA MET A 1 -10.33 -37.09 -6.69
C MET A 1 -9.49 -37.17 -5.41
N GLU A 2 -8.69 -38.22 -5.22
CA GLU A 2 -7.92 -38.44 -3.97
C GLU A 2 -6.89 -37.34 -3.64
N LYS A 3 -6.25 -36.76 -4.66
CA LYS A 3 -5.32 -35.63 -4.49
C LYS A 3 -5.99 -34.31 -4.06
N TYR A 4 -7.28 -34.14 -4.36
CA TYR A 4 -8.05 -32.95 -3.98
C TYR A 4 -8.47 -33.01 -2.49
N TYR A 5 -8.86 -34.20 -2.01
CA TYR A 5 -9.16 -34.44 -0.59
C TYR A 5 -7.94 -34.26 0.34
N ILE A 6 -6.74 -34.56 -0.15
CA ILE A 6 -5.49 -34.32 0.58
C ILE A 6 -5.19 -32.82 0.71
N TRP A 7 -5.57 -32.02 -0.29
CA TRP A 7 -5.42 -30.57 -0.27
C TRP A 7 -6.38 -29.89 0.72
N GLU A 8 -7.67 -30.27 0.71
CA GLU A 8 -8.69 -29.75 1.65
C GLU A 8 -8.27 -29.98 3.12
N ARG A 9 -7.86 -31.22 3.45
CA ARG A 9 -7.44 -31.63 4.80
C ARG A 9 -6.12 -30.97 5.27
N ASN A 10 -5.26 -30.56 4.34
CA ASN A 10 -4.02 -29.84 4.65
C ASN A 10 -4.23 -28.32 4.73
N SER A 11 -5.21 -27.79 4.00
CA SER A 11 -5.65 -26.40 4.06
C SER A 11 -6.30 -26.07 5.41
N GLU A 12 -7.17 -26.95 5.91
CA GLU A 12 -7.83 -26.79 7.21
C GLU A 12 -6.82 -26.79 8.37
N ARG A 13 -5.86 -27.74 8.39
CA ARG A 13 -4.80 -27.78 9.40
C ARG A 13 -3.88 -26.55 9.39
N LYS A 14 -3.63 -25.96 8.21
CA LYS A 14 -2.87 -24.71 8.12
C LYS A 14 -3.67 -23.49 8.60
N ARG A 15 -5.00 -23.51 8.47
CA ARG A 15 -5.90 -22.44 8.94
C ARG A 15 -6.03 -22.45 10.47
N GLU A 16 -6.06 -23.64 11.09
CA GLU A 16 -6.02 -23.81 12.56
C GLU A 16 -4.68 -23.36 13.15
N SER A 17 -3.57 -23.67 12.48
CA SER A 17 -2.23 -23.22 12.90
C SER A 17 -2.05 -21.71 12.83
N TYR A 18 -2.71 -21.01 11.89
CA TYR A 18 -2.64 -19.55 11.77
C TYR A 18 -3.48 -18.83 12.83
N ASN A 19 -4.62 -19.39 13.24
CA ASN A 19 -5.46 -18.82 14.30
C ASN A 19 -4.81 -18.94 15.69
N GLN A 20 -4.08 -20.03 15.98
CA GLN A 20 -3.33 -20.18 17.24
C GLN A 20 -2.17 -19.19 17.38
N GLN A 21 -1.69 -18.61 16.28
CA GLN A 21 -0.59 -17.64 16.27
C GLN A 21 -1.06 -16.17 16.35
N GLY A 22 -2.38 -15.93 16.27
CA GLY A 22 -3.01 -14.61 16.36
C GLY A 22 -3.44 -14.17 17.76
N GLU A 23 -3.57 -15.09 18.72
CA GLU A 23 -4.08 -14.78 20.08
C GLU A 23 -2.97 -14.36 21.08
N GLY A 24 -1.72 -14.24 20.64
CA GLY A 24 -0.57 -13.95 21.51
C GLY A 24 -0.07 -12.51 21.54
N LYS A 25 -0.75 -11.54 20.91
CA LYS A 25 -0.26 -10.15 20.80
C LYS A 25 -1.33 -9.08 20.99
N GLU A 26 -2.21 -9.28 21.96
CA GLU A 26 -3.11 -8.22 22.44
C GLU A 26 -3.14 -8.27 23.96
N ASN A 27 -2.09 -7.73 24.60
CA ASN A 27 -2.07 -7.28 26.00
C ASN A 27 -0.69 -6.69 26.35
N GLN A 28 -0.40 -5.46 25.90
CA GLN A 28 0.49 -4.57 26.64
C GLN A 28 0.36 -3.13 26.13
N MET A 29 -0.65 -2.41 26.61
CA MET A 29 -0.61 -0.95 26.62
C MET A 29 -1.56 -0.42 27.70
N GLU A 30 -1.10 -0.39 28.94
CA GLU A 30 -1.60 0.55 29.93
C GLU A 30 -0.54 0.85 31.00
N THR A 31 -0.63 2.07 31.52
CA THR A 31 0.07 2.70 32.67
C THR A 31 1.48 3.28 32.42
N ASP A 32 1.59 4.60 32.30
CA ASP A 32 1.78 5.46 33.48
C ASP A 32 1.79 6.96 33.12
N GLY A 33 1.09 7.73 33.96
CA GLY A 33 1.20 9.17 34.06
C GLY A 33 2.11 9.60 35.20
N GLU A 34 2.42 10.88 35.17
CA GLU A 34 2.97 11.76 36.22
C GLU A 34 4.46 12.14 36.21
N LYS A 35 4.59 13.49 36.27
CA LYS A 35 5.63 14.35 36.85
C LYS A 35 6.85 14.68 36.00
N GLU A 36 6.90 15.94 35.57
CA GLU A 36 7.93 16.87 36.06
C GLU A 36 7.44 18.33 35.99
N GLU A 37 7.33 18.97 37.16
CA GLU A 37 7.38 20.42 37.32
C GLU A 37 8.86 20.83 37.38
N GLY A 38 9.26 21.76 36.52
CA GLY A 38 10.60 22.35 36.52
C GLY A 38 10.53 23.81 36.09
N VAL A 39 10.71 24.70 37.05
CA VAL A 39 10.70 26.16 36.95
C VAL A 39 11.75 26.69 35.96
N ALA A 40 11.34 27.56 35.03
CA ALA A 40 12.25 28.52 34.40
C ALA A 40 11.56 29.86 34.16
N ARG A 41 11.84 30.83 35.06
CA ARG A 41 11.69 32.26 34.77
C ARG A 41 12.74 32.62 33.70
N GLY A 42 12.29 33.06 32.54
CA GLY A 42 13.14 33.62 31.48
C GLY A 42 12.45 34.84 30.87
N SER A 43 13.15 35.97 30.92
CA SER A 43 12.66 37.32 30.69
C SER A 43 12.04 37.56 29.31
N ILE A 44 11.02 38.42 29.30
CA ILE A 44 10.37 39.00 28.12
C ILE A 44 11.40 39.88 27.39
N GLY A 45 11.91 39.41 26.27
CA GLY A 45 12.55 40.22 25.24
C GLY A 45 11.59 40.44 24.09
N VAL A 46 11.17 41.69 23.87
CA VAL A 46 10.44 42.12 22.67
C VAL A 46 11.34 41.89 21.45
N PRO A 47 10.92 41.14 20.41
CA PRO A 47 11.67 41.11 19.18
C PRO A 47 11.37 42.39 18.39
N GLY A 48 12.40 43.22 18.23
CA GLY A 48 12.41 44.30 17.26
C GLY A 48 12.02 43.81 15.87
N VAL A 49 11.36 44.69 15.11
CA VAL A 49 10.96 44.50 13.72
C VAL A 49 12.16 44.03 12.89
N LYS A 50 12.21 42.73 12.57
CA LYS A 50 13.07 42.24 11.50
C LYS A 50 12.27 42.29 10.21
N THR A 51 12.60 43.26 9.36
CA THR A 51 12.39 43.12 7.92
C THR A 51 13.16 41.87 7.47
N GLU A 52 12.47 40.84 6.98
CA GLU A 52 13.11 39.61 6.50
C GLU A 52 14.18 39.96 5.47
N SER A 53 15.45 39.79 5.84
CA SER A 53 16.56 39.87 4.89
C SER A 53 16.45 38.73 3.89
N GLU A 54 17.01 38.89 2.69
CA GLU A 54 16.99 37.85 1.65
C GLU A 54 17.50 36.49 2.17
N GLY A 55 18.44 36.49 3.13
CA GLY A 55 18.94 35.29 3.80
C GLY A 55 17.93 34.57 4.72
N GLU A 56 16.93 35.25 5.29
CA GLU A 56 15.83 34.61 6.04
C GLU A 56 14.80 33.99 5.09
N LYS A 57 14.58 34.59 3.91
CA LYS A 57 13.72 34.01 2.85
C LYS A 57 14.36 32.76 2.24
N GLU A 58 15.68 32.78 2.02
CA GLU A 58 16.47 31.63 1.56
C GLU A 58 16.37 30.46 2.55
N LYS A 59 16.62 30.70 3.85
CA LYS A 59 16.50 29.69 4.91
C LYS A 59 15.08 29.12 5.04
N ASN A 60 14.04 29.93 4.86
CA ASN A 60 12.65 29.45 4.89
C ASN A 60 12.31 28.61 3.64
N ARG A 61 12.88 28.94 2.48
CA ARG A 61 12.80 28.12 1.27
C ARG A 61 13.47 26.77 1.45
N GLU A 62 14.70 26.74 1.96
CA GLU A 62 15.43 25.51 2.23
C GLU A 62 14.74 24.62 3.27
N ARG A 63 14.15 25.21 4.33
CA ARG A 63 13.42 24.45 5.35
C ARG A 63 12.14 23.84 4.77
N LYS A 64 11.43 24.58 3.93
CA LYS A 64 10.23 24.14 3.22
C LYS A 64 10.54 23.05 2.19
N GLU A 65 11.71 23.08 1.54
CA GLU A 65 12.19 21.98 0.71
C GLU A 65 12.53 20.75 1.53
N ARG A 66 13.28 20.88 2.64
CA ARG A 66 13.59 19.75 3.54
C ARG A 66 12.34 19.04 4.06
N ASP A 67 11.32 19.78 4.49
CA ASP A 67 10.07 19.20 4.98
C ASP A 67 9.26 18.53 3.85
N SER A 68 9.29 19.10 2.64
CA SER A 68 8.67 18.49 1.46
C SER A 68 9.41 17.23 0.99
N HIS A 69 10.73 17.20 1.10
CA HIS A 69 11.55 16.02 0.79
C HIS A 69 11.36 14.92 1.84
N ARG A 70 11.22 15.29 3.12
CA ARG A 70 10.96 14.35 4.22
C ARG A 70 9.59 13.68 4.08
N GLY A 71 8.52 14.44 3.85
CA GLY A 71 7.19 13.87 3.61
C GLY A 71 7.12 12.99 2.36
N ARG A 72 7.86 13.33 1.30
CA ARG A 72 7.97 12.47 0.10
C ARG A 72 8.76 11.18 0.37
N ALA A 73 9.79 11.24 1.22
CA ALA A 73 10.60 10.08 1.60
C ALA A 73 9.84 9.08 2.49
N GLU A 74 9.03 9.57 3.43
CA GLU A 74 8.22 8.73 4.33
C GLU A 74 7.12 7.95 3.58
N ASN A 75 6.49 8.58 2.58
CA ASN A 75 5.53 7.90 1.70
C ASN A 75 6.20 6.85 0.78
N HIS A 76 7.43 7.12 0.34
CA HIS A 76 8.22 6.15 -0.42
C HIS A 76 8.58 4.92 0.44
N LEU A 77 8.81 5.11 1.74
CA LEU A 77 9.10 4.05 2.70
C LEU A 77 7.95 3.04 2.82
N LEU A 78 6.71 3.51 2.96
CA LEU A 78 5.53 2.64 3.02
C LEU A 78 5.31 1.89 1.70
N LEU A 79 5.50 2.56 0.57
CA LEU A 79 5.37 1.91 -0.74
C LEU A 79 6.45 0.83 -0.94
N SER A 80 7.69 1.11 -0.52
CA SER A 80 8.79 0.14 -0.53
C SER A 80 8.46 -1.08 0.33
N TYR A 81 7.93 -0.88 1.54
CA TYR A 81 7.52 -1.98 2.42
C TYR A 81 6.43 -2.86 1.80
N LEU A 82 5.39 -2.26 1.20
CA LEU A 82 4.33 -3.02 0.51
C LEU A 82 4.87 -3.84 -0.67
N LEU A 83 5.81 -3.28 -1.43
CA LEU A 83 6.47 -4.00 -2.52
C LEU A 83 7.38 -5.13 -2.03
N GLU A 84 8.06 -4.93 -0.90
CA GLU A 84 8.89 -5.96 -0.26
C GLU A 84 8.03 -7.14 0.24
N LEU A 85 6.90 -6.85 0.90
CA LEU A 85 5.93 -7.88 1.28
C LEU A 85 5.44 -8.68 0.07
N LEU A 86 5.17 -7.99 -1.04
CA LEU A 86 4.73 -8.65 -2.27
C LEU A 86 5.81 -9.56 -2.84
N ASN A 87 7.07 -9.10 -2.89
CA ASN A 87 8.20 -9.92 -3.34
C ASN A 87 8.47 -11.11 -2.43
N HIS A 88 8.37 -10.92 -1.12
CA HIS A 88 8.49 -12.00 -0.15
C HIS A 88 7.40 -13.06 -0.38
N SER A 89 6.16 -12.64 -0.60
CA SER A 89 5.06 -13.57 -0.89
C SER A 89 5.24 -14.34 -2.20
N GLU A 90 5.82 -13.72 -3.25
CA GLU A 90 6.19 -14.41 -4.49
C GLU A 90 7.27 -15.47 -4.23
N GLY A 91 8.29 -15.14 -3.43
CA GLY A 91 9.34 -16.06 -3.04
C GLY A 91 8.81 -17.27 -2.26
N VAL A 92 7.96 -17.03 -1.26
CA VAL A 92 7.30 -18.10 -0.49
C VAL A 92 6.46 -19.00 -1.39
N LEU A 93 5.76 -18.43 -2.38
CA LEU A 93 4.98 -19.20 -3.35
C LEU A 93 5.91 -20.08 -4.21
N GLN A 94 7.01 -19.52 -4.71
CA GLN A 94 7.99 -20.24 -5.53
C GLN A 94 8.67 -21.38 -4.78
N GLU A 95 8.87 -21.25 -3.48
CA GLU A 95 9.44 -22.30 -2.63
C GLU A 95 8.42 -23.37 -2.23
N SER A 96 7.19 -22.96 -1.91
CA SER A 96 6.17 -23.84 -1.31
C SER A 96 5.40 -24.68 -2.33
N TYR A 97 5.27 -24.22 -3.57
CA TYR A 97 4.41 -24.85 -4.58
C TYR A 97 5.06 -26.03 -5.32
N PRO A 98 6.37 -26.02 -5.67
CA PRO A 98 7.01 -27.17 -6.32
C PRO A 98 6.89 -28.48 -5.54
N PRO A 99 7.09 -28.53 -4.20
CA PRO A 99 6.92 -29.77 -3.43
C PRO A 99 5.49 -30.34 -3.46
N VAL A 100 4.48 -29.49 -3.62
CA VAL A 100 3.07 -29.88 -3.53
C VAL A 100 2.46 -30.18 -4.90
N LEU A 101 2.84 -29.40 -5.92
CA LEU A 101 2.25 -29.43 -7.27
C LEU A 101 3.19 -30.02 -8.33
N GLY A 102 4.48 -30.15 -8.02
CA GLY A 102 5.48 -30.73 -8.91
C GLY A 102 5.53 -30.04 -10.28
N SER A 103 5.46 -30.86 -11.34
CA SER A 103 5.56 -30.39 -12.73
C SER A 103 4.43 -29.46 -13.16
N LEU A 104 3.25 -29.55 -12.53
CA LEU A 104 2.13 -28.64 -12.81
C LEU A 104 2.48 -27.20 -12.45
N TYR A 105 3.27 -27.00 -11.40
CA TYR A 105 3.74 -25.67 -11.03
C TYR A 105 4.92 -25.24 -11.91
N THR A 106 5.94 -26.09 -12.06
CA THR A 106 7.18 -25.70 -12.77
C THR A 106 6.95 -25.34 -14.23
N GLN A 107 5.98 -25.98 -14.90
CA GLN A 107 5.60 -25.66 -16.29
C GLN A 107 4.78 -24.37 -16.43
N ASN A 108 4.19 -23.87 -15.34
CA ASN A 108 3.26 -22.74 -15.33
C ASN A 108 3.74 -21.55 -14.50
N THR A 109 5.00 -21.57 -14.04
CA THR A 109 5.63 -20.51 -13.22
C THR A 109 5.45 -19.11 -13.80
N ARG A 110 5.52 -18.97 -15.13
CA ARG A 110 5.32 -17.69 -15.81
C ARG A 110 3.97 -17.06 -15.51
N VAL A 111 2.89 -17.85 -15.43
CA VAL A 111 1.53 -17.33 -15.15
C VAL A 111 1.48 -16.68 -13.77
N PHE A 112 2.15 -17.27 -12.78
CA PHE A 112 2.27 -16.69 -11.45
C PHE A 112 3.13 -15.42 -11.46
N SER A 113 4.30 -15.45 -12.11
CA SER A 113 5.20 -14.28 -12.14
C SER A 113 4.58 -13.07 -12.86
N ASP A 114 3.81 -13.32 -13.92
CA ASP A 114 3.07 -12.28 -14.65
C ASP A 114 2.03 -11.60 -13.74
N LEU A 115 1.29 -12.38 -12.95
CA LEU A 115 0.35 -11.84 -11.95
C LEU A 115 1.06 -10.94 -10.94
N TYR A 116 2.16 -11.41 -10.33
CA TYR A 116 2.93 -10.60 -9.38
C TYR A 116 3.49 -9.33 -10.01
N THR A 117 3.82 -9.36 -11.30
CA THR A 117 4.26 -8.19 -12.04
C THR A 117 3.15 -7.15 -12.18
N GLU A 118 1.93 -7.57 -12.50
CA GLU A 118 0.76 -6.68 -12.54
C GLU A 118 0.44 -6.10 -11.15
N LEU A 119 0.51 -6.92 -10.09
CA LEU A 119 0.32 -6.46 -8.71
C LEU A 119 1.36 -5.38 -8.30
N ARG A 120 2.62 -5.55 -8.71
CA ARG A 120 3.66 -4.52 -8.50
C ARG A 120 3.39 -3.25 -9.30
N ARG A 121 2.94 -3.37 -10.55
CA ARG A 121 2.60 -2.22 -11.41
C ARG A 121 1.47 -1.39 -10.80
N TYR A 122 0.49 -2.05 -10.19
CA TYR A 122 -0.58 -1.37 -9.46
C TYR A 122 -0.04 -0.49 -8.32
N TYR A 123 0.86 -1.01 -7.48
CA TYR A 123 1.44 -0.19 -6.41
C TYR A 123 2.30 0.98 -6.93
N ARG A 124 3.00 0.79 -8.05
CA ARG A 124 3.80 1.86 -8.69
C ARG A 124 2.97 2.97 -9.32
N GLY A 125 1.64 2.90 -9.25
CA GLY A 125 0.76 3.96 -9.73
C GLY A 125 0.13 3.69 -11.09
N SER A 126 0.42 2.55 -11.74
CA SER A 126 -0.20 2.20 -13.03
C SER A 126 -1.72 2.05 -12.88
N ASN A 127 -2.46 2.34 -13.95
CA ASN A 127 -3.90 2.15 -14.03
C ASN A 127 -4.24 0.68 -14.32
N VAL A 128 -3.90 -0.21 -13.39
CA VAL A 128 -4.16 -1.66 -13.49
C VAL A 128 -5.48 -1.96 -12.80
N ASN A 129 -6.36 -2.68 -13.48
CA ASN A 129 -7.55 -3.26 -12.86
C ASN A 129 -7.17 -4.60 -12.21
N ILE A 130 -7.11 -4.62 -10.87
CA ILE A 130 -6.72 -5.82 -10.10
C ILE A 130 -7.69 -6.98 -10.34
N GLU A 131 -8.98 -6.70 -10.44
CA GLU A 131 -9.99 -7.74 -10.65
C GLU A 131 -9.80 -8.42 -12.01
N GLU A 132 -9.56 -7.62 -13.04
CA GLU A 132 -9.30 -8.12 -14.40
C GLU A 132 -8.00 -8.92 -14.47
N ALA A 133 -6.92 -8.42 -13.88
CA ALA A 133 -5.64 -9.13 -13.81
C ALA A 133 -5.77 -10.49 -13.11
N LEU A 134 -6.59 -10.56 -12.04
CA LEU A 134 -6.87 -11.83 -11.35
C LEU A 134 -7.75 -12.76 -12.18
N ASN A 135 -8.79 -12.25 -12.85
CA ASN A 135 -9.63 -13.07 -13.73
C ASN A 135 -8.80 -13.66 -14.87
N GLU A 136 -7.95 -12.86 -15.51
CA GLU A 136 -7.05 -13.28 -16.59
C GLU A 136 -6.04 -14.34 -16.10
N PHE A 137 -5.48 -14.16 -14.90
CA PHE A 137 -4.61 -15.15 -14.27
C PHE A 137 -5.32 -16.51 -14.13
N TRP A 138 -6.55 -16.52 -13.62
CA TRP A 138 -7.30 -17.76 -13.40
C TRP A 138 -7.71 -18.44 -14.71
N ALA A 139 -8.09 -17.66 -15.72
CA ALA A 139 -8.39 -18.18 -17.06
C ALA A 139 -7.15 -18.84 -17.67
N ARG A 140 -6.02 -18.14 -17.73
CA ARG A 140 -4.75 -18.69 -18.27
C ARG A 140 -4.29 -19.92 -17.50
N LEU A 141 -4.41 -19.91 -16.18
CA LEU A 141 -4.03 -21.06 -15.36
C LEU A 141 -4.92 -22.27 -15.66
N LEU A 142 -6.24 -22.07 -15.77
CA LEU A 142 -7.18 -23.13 -16.12
C LEU A 142 -6.84 -23.74 -17.48
N GLU A 143 -6.63 -22.92 -18.49
CA GLU A 143 -6.33 -23.37 -19.84
C GLU A 143 -5.06 -24.21 -19.91
N ARG A 144 -4.00 -23.77 -19.22
CA ARG A 144 -2.73 -24.50 -19.19
C ARG A 144 -2.83 -25.81 -18.41
N LEU A 145 -3.54 -25.82 -17.28
CA LEU A 145 -3.77 -27.05 -16.52
C LEU A 145 -4.65 -28.02 -17.31
N PHE A 146 -5.66 -27.53 -18.02
CA PHE A 146 -6.55 -28.34 -18.85
C PHE A 146 -5.82 -28.96 -20.04
N LYS A 147 -4.99 -28.17 -20.76
CA LYS A 147 -4.08 -28.68 -21.81
C LYS A 147 -3.11 -29.72 -21.23
N GLY A 148 -2.49 -29.44 -20.09
CA GLY A 148 -1.54 -30.36 -19.43
C GLY A 148 -2.17 -31.68 -19.01
N ALA A 149 -3.38 -31.65 -18.45
CA ALA A 149 -4.13 -32.85 -18.06
C ALA A 149 -4.58 -33.69 -19.27
N ASN A 150 -4.81 -33.05 -20.42
CA ASN A 150 -5.34 -33.68 -21.63
C ASN A 150 -4.30 -33.72 -22.77
N GLY A 151 -3.02 -33.93 -22.45
CA GLY A 151 -1.93 -33.87 -23.43
C GLY A 151 -2.01 -34.89 -24.59
N ARG A 152 -2.95 -35.85 -24.55
CA ARG A 152 -3.24 -36.79 -25.65
C ARG A 152 -4.18 -36.20 -26.71
N TYR A 153 -4.87 -35.11 -26.41
CA TYR A 153 -5.84 -34.48 -27.29
C TYR A 153 -5.30 -33.14 -27.80
N LEU A 154 -5.49 -32.86 -29.09
CA LEU A 154 -5.26 -31.54 -29.66
C LEU A 154 -6.46 -30.66 -29.33
N ILE A 155 -6.33 -29.89 -28.25
CA ILE A 155 -7.37 -28.96 -27.80
C ILE A 155 -7.10 -27.60 -28.47
N GLY A 156 -8.01 -27.19 -29.36
CA GLY A 156 -7.98 -25.88 -30.00
C GLY A 156 -8.29 -24.74 -29.03
N ASP A 157 -7.85 -23.53 -29.38
CA ASP A 157 -8.00 -22.36 -28.51
C ASP A 157 -9.48 -21.95 -28.33
N ASP A 158 -10.33 -22.15 -29.35
CA ASP A 158 -11.78 -21.92 -29.24
C ASP A 158 -12.44 -22.78 -28.15
N TYR A 159 -11.97 -24.03 -27.99
CA TYR A 159 -12.47 -24.93 -26.96
C TYR A 159 -12.01 -24.48 -25.57
N LEU A 160 -10.77 -24.00 -25.46
CA LEU A 160 -10.27 -23.44 -24.21
C LEU A 160 -10.99 -22.17 -23.79
N GLU A 161 -11.31 -21.31 -24.74
CA GLU A 161 -12.12 -20.12 -24.47
C GLU A 161 -13.49 -20.51 -23.90
N CYS A 162 -14.10 -21.57 -24.45
CA CYS A 162 -15.33 -22.15 -23.92
C CYS A 162 -15.15 -22.69 -22.48
N VAL A 163 -14.06 -23.41 -22.20
CA VAL A 163 -13.73 -23.89 -20.85
C VAL A 163 -13.57 -22.72 -19.87
N SER A 164 -12.87 -21.66 -20.28
CA SER A 164 -12.68 -20.44 -19.50
C SER A 164 -14.03 -19.76 -19.20
N LYS A 165 -14.95 -19.68 -20.17
CA LYS A 165 -16.32 -19.17 -19.97
C LYS A 165 -17.14 -20.02 -18.99
N GLN A 166 -16.96 -21.34 -19.01
CA GLN A 166 -17.71 -22.25 -18.13
C GLN A 166 -17.14 -22.32 -16.70
N SER A 167 -15.98 -21.71 -16.45
CA SER A 167 -15.24 -21.80 -15.19
C SER A 167 -16.04 -21.34 -13.96
N GLU A 168 -16.89 -20.33 -14.09
CA GLU A 168 -17.72 -19.83 -12.98
C GLU A 168 -18.76 -20.85 -12.51
N THR A 169 -19.27 -21.66 -13.43
CA THR A 169 -20.26 -22.69 -13.13
C THR A 169 -19.61 -23.96 -12.60
N LEU A 170 -18.51 -24.39 -13.24
CA LEU A 170 -17.83 -25.65 -12.89
C LEU A 170 -16.92 -25.52 -11.68
N ARG A 171 -16.50 -24.29 -11.34
CA ARG A 171 -15.59 -23.97 -10.22
C ARG A 171 -14.43 -24.96 -10.11
N PRO A 172 -13.57 -25.09 -11.14
CA PRO A 172 -12.46 -26.05 -11.12
C PRO A 172 -11.46 -25.82 -9.97
N PHE A 173 -11.42 -24.59 -9.44
CA PHE A 173 -10.59 -24.18 -8.30
C PHE A 173 -11.41 -23.93 -7.01
N GLY A 174 -12.68 -24.36 -6.98
CA GLY A 174 -13.62 -24.07 -5.90
C GLY A 174 -13.85 -22.57 -5.74
N ASP A 175 -13.96 -22.11 -4.49
CA ASP A 175 -14.18 -20.71 -4.15
C ASP A 175 -12.89 -19.87 -4.10
N THR A 176 -11.72 -20.51 -4.28
CA THR A 176 -10.40 -19.87 -4.20
C THR A 176 -10.26 -18.64 -5.10
N PRO A 177 -10.67 -18.67 -6.40
CA PRO A 177 -10.56 -17.49 -7.27
C PRO A 177 -11.38 -16.31 -6.78
N ARG A 178 -12.60 -16.57 -6.30
CA ARG A 178 -13.52 -15.55 -5.80
C ARG A 178 -13.00 -14.93 -4.51
N ASP A 179 -12.60 -15.76 -3.56
CA ASP A 179 -12.08 -15.32 -2.26
C ASP A 179 -10.79 -14.54 -2.41
N LEU A 180 -9.87 -15.01 -3.25
CA LEU A 180 -8.62 -14.32 -3.53
C LEU A 180 -8.90 -12.96 -4.18
N LYS A 181 -9.78 -12.92 -5.18
CA LYS A 181 -10.17 -11.66 -5.83
C LYS A 181 -10.70 -10.63 -4.86
N LEU A 182 -11.64 -11.03 -3.99
CA LEU A 182 -12.21 -10.13 -3.00
C LEU A 182 -11.16 -9.62 -2.01
N LYS A 183 -10.32 -10.51 -1.47
CA LYS A 183 -9.29 -10.14 -0.48
C LYS A 183 -8.23 -9.24 -1.10
N VAL A 184 -7.64 -9.65 -2.22
CA VAL A 184 -6.56 -8.92 -2.90
C VAL A 184 -7.04 -7.55 -3.39
N THR A 185 -8.20 -7.46 -4.02
CA THR A 185 -8.71 -6.17 -4.50
C THR A 185 -8.93 -5.20 -3.35
N ARG A 186 -9.58 -5.65 -2.27
CA ARG A 186 -9.85 -4.80 -1.09
C ARG A 186 -8.56 -4.36 -0.42
N THR A 187 -7.61 -5.27 -0.20
CA THR A 187 -6.35 -4.93 0.49
C THR A 187 -5.47 -4.00 -0.33
N PHE A 188 -5.37 -4.22 -1.65
CA PHE A 188 -4.55 -3.38 -2.52
C PHE A 188 -5.14 -1.96 -2.67
N VAL A 189 -6.46 -1.85 -2.87
CA VAL A 189 -7.14 -0.55 -2.94
C VAL A 189 -7.00 0.20 -1.61
N ALA A 190 -7.21 -0.47 -0.48
CA ALA A 190 -7.06 0.13 0.84
C ALA A 190 -5.63 0.61 1.08
N ALA A 191 -4.62 -0.22 0.82
CA ALA A 191 -3.21 0.12 1.00
C ALA A 191 -2.79 1.32 0.13
N ARG A 192 -3.18 1.33 -1.16
CA ARG A 192 -2.88 2.45 -2.06
C ARG A 192 -3.58 3.74 -1.61
N SER A 193 -4.85 3.64 -1.21
CA SER A 193 -5.63 4.79 -0.71
C SER A 193 -5.03 5.36 0.57
N PHE A 194 -4.53 4.49 1.46
CA PHE A 194 -3.86 4.90 2.69
C PHE A 194 -2.58 5.69 2.40
N VAL A 195 -1.70 5.17 1.54
CA VAL A 195 -0.46 5.87 1.14
C VAL A 195 -0.79 7.21 0.48
N GLN A 196 -1.78 7.25 -0.40
CA GLN A 196 -2.22 8.50 -1.04
C GLN A 196 -2.79 9.50 -0.03
N GLY A 197 -3.56 9.02 0.95
CA GLY A 197 -4.11 9.85 2.03
C GLY A 197 -3.03 10.52 2.87
N LEU A 198 -1.93 9.81 3.17
CA LEU A 198 -0.77 10.37 3.88
C LEU A 198 -0.06 11.46 3.06
N VAL A 199 0.13 11.23 1.76
CA VAL A 199 0.69 12.25 0.84
C VAL A 199 -0.16 13.52 0.87
N ILE A 200 -1.47 13.38 0.65
CA ILE A 200 -2.40 14.52 0.59
C ILE A 200 -2.43 15.27 1.92
N SER A 201 -2.49 14.55 3.04
CA SER A 201 -2.54 15.14 4.38
C SER A 201 -1.28 15.97 4.67
N GLY A 202 -0.09 15.45 4.31
CA GLY A 202 1.16 16.19 4.42
C GLY A 202 1.17 17.46 3.57
N GLU A 203 0.60 17.43 2.37
CA GLU A 203 0.49 18.61 1.52
C GLU A 203 -0.47 19.68 2.09
N VAL A 204 -1.58 19.26 2.69
CA VAL A 204 -2.57 20.17 3.29
C VAL A 204 -1.96 20.90 4.49
N VAL A 205 -1.33 20.19 5.42
CA VAL A 205 -0.65 20.80 6.58
C VAL A 205 0.37 21.85 6.13
N ARG A 206 1.14 21.51 5.09
CA ARG A 206 2.14 22.42 4.50
C ARG A 206 1.52 23.67 3.87
N LYS A 207 0.36 23.54 3.21
CA LYS A 207 -0.37 24.67 2.60
C LYS A 207 -0.97 25.58 3.67
N VAL A 208 -1.62 25.02 4.69
CA VAL A 208 -2.22 25.77 5.80
C VAL A 208 -1.16 26.54 6.59
N SER A 209 -0.03 25.90 6.89
CA SER A 209 1.09 26.56 7.57
C SER A 209 1.62 27.78 6.81
N GLN A 210 1.57 27.76 5.47
CA GLN A 210 1.99 28.90 4.66
C GLN A 210 0.96 30.02 4.58
N SER A 211 -0.33 29.70 4.57
CA SER A 211 -1.39 30.72 4.59
C SER A 211 -1.42 31.45 5.93
N ASP A 212 -1.30 30.73 7.04
CA ASP A 212 -1.26 31.34 8.38
C ASP A 212 -0.07 32.31 8.52
N LEU A 213 1.10 31.94 7.98
CA LEU A 213 2.26 32.83 7.95
C LEU A 213 2.05 34.07 7.07
N ARG A 214 1.31 33.95 5.96
CA ARG A 214 0.98 35.10 5.10
C ARG A 214 -0.04 36.02 5.76
N GLU A 215 -1.08 35.48 6.37
CA GLU A 215 -2.11 36.25 7.06
C GLU A 215 -1.55 37.01 8.27
N ARG A 216 -0.70 36.36 9.08
CA ARG A 216 -0.03 37.02 10.21
C ARG A 216 0.89 38.16 9.77
N LYS A 217 1.53 38.05 8.60
CA LYS A 217 2.32 39.14 8.01
C LYS A 217 1.45 40.29 7.50
N GLY A 218 0.31 39.97 6.87
CA GLY A 218 -0.67 40.97 6.41
C GLY A 218 -1.25 41.81 7.54
N ARG A 219 -1.78 41.15 8.59
CA ARG A 219 -2.37 41.82 9.77
C ARG A 219 -1.34 42.64 10.58
N ARG A 220 -0.05 42.31 10.50
CA ARG A 220 1.03 43.09 11.13
C ARG A 220 1.45 44.29 10.26
N GLY A 221 1.26 44.21 8.94
CA GLY A 221 1.46 45.32 8.01
C GLY A 221 0.39 46.40 8.14
N GLU A 222 -0.88 46.02 8.27
CA GLU A 222 -2.00 46.96 8.42
C GLU A 222 -1.95 47.74 9.74
N ARG A 223 -1.59 47.08 10.85
CA ARG A 223 -1.46 47.72 12.16
C ARG A 223 -0.31 48.74 12.25
N ASN A 224 0.69 48.65 11.38
CA ASN A 224 1.80 49.60 11.31
C ASN A 224 1.54 50.75 10.31
N GLY A 225 0.41 50.73 9.59
CA GLY A 225 0.02 51.76 8.62
C GLY A 225 -0.88 52.86 9.20
N GLU A 226 -1.63 52.57 10.27
CA GLU A 226 -2.52 53.56 10.92
C GLU A 226 -1.78 54.55 11.85
N ASP A 227 -0.54 54.25 12.26
CA ASP A 227 0.22 55.06 13.24
C ASP A 227 1.15 56.11 12.60
N ARG A 228 1.03 56.36 11.29
CA ARG A 228 1.80 57.39 10.54
C ARG A 228 0.92 58.49 9.93
N GLY A 229 -0.23 58.76 10.57
CA GLY A 229 -1.22 59.74 10.09
C GLY A 229 -1.39 60.98 10.97
N GLY A 230 -0.43 61.32 11.84
CA GLY A 230 -0.65 62.37 12.84
C GLY A 230 0.60 63.10 13.32
N GLU A 231 1.34 63.75 12.43
CA GLU A 231 2.17 64.92 12.79
C GLU A 231 2.03 65.97 11.67
N ARG A 232 1.25 67.01 11.94
CA ARG A 232 1.23 68.30 11.24
C ARG A 232 1.18 69.40 12.29
#